data_AF-A0A4Q8L0F2-F1
#
_entry.id   AF-A0A4Q8L0F2-F1
#
_cell.length_a   1.000
_cell.length_b   1.000
_cell.length_c   1.000
_cell.angle_alpha   90.00
_cell.angle_beta   90.00
_cell.angle_gamma   90.00
#
_symmetry.space_group_name_H-M   'P 1'
#
loop_
_entity.id
_entity.type
_entity.pdbx_description
1 polymer ?
#
loop_
_entity_poly.entity_id
_entity_poly.type
_entity_poly.pdbx_seq_one_letter_code
_entity_poly.pdbx_strand_id
1 'polypeptide(L)'
;MSLIEANEKIAEKVVGTHKAIEKAVVNGYKATEDAAVSGFNKVSDKFIETFFTKDNETIEEAKVRLSAAASSKNSSLSKSDEE
;
A
#
# COMPACT_ATOMS: atom_id res chain seq x y z
N MET A 1 -5.97 50.65 9.08
CA MET A 1 -6.48 49.32 8.71
C MET A 1 -7.79 49.11 9.44
N SER A 2 -8.86 48.83 8.71
CA SER A 2 -10.20 48.65 9.30
C SER A 2 -10.31 47.28 9.96
N LEU A 3 -11.28 47.14 10.87
CA LEU A 3 -11.60 45.83 11.47
C LEU A 3 -12.01 44.80 10.41
N ILE A 4 -12.68 45.25 9.35
CA ILE A 4 -13.10 44.40 8.22
C ILE A 4 -11.87 43.83 7.50
N GLU A 5 -10.91 44.68 7.14
CA GLU A 5 -9.66 44.25 6.46
C GLU A 5 -8.85 43.29 7.34
N ALA A 6 -8.84 43.50 8.66
CA ALA A 6 -8.15 42.61 9.59
C ALA A 6 -8.82 41.22 9.63
N ASN A 7 -10.15 41.18 9.67
CA ASN A 7 -10.92 39.93 9.67
C ASN A 7 -10.77 39.17 8.35
N GLU A 8 -10.77 39.86 7.21
CA GLU A 8 -10.53 39.24 5.89
C GLU A 8 -9.17 38.54 5.84
N LYS A 9 -8.09 39.21 6.29
CA LYS A 9 -6.76 38.58 6.35
C LYS A 9 -6.69 37.38 7.28
N ILE A 10 -7.44 37.39 8.38
CA ILE A 10 -7.54 36.23 9.27
C ILE A 10 -8.25 35.08 8.55
N ALA A 11 -9.37 35.35 7.88
CA ALA A 11 -10.11 34.33 7.13
C ALA A 11 -9.26 33.69 6.03
N GLU A 12 -8.54 34.49 5.24
CA GLU A 12 -7.62 34.00 4.22
C GLU A 12 -6.53 33.09 4.80
N LYS A 13 -5.91 33.49 5.91
CA LYS A 13 -4.89 32.68 6.59
C LYS A 13 -5.45 31.37 7.13
N VAL A 14 -6.65 31.40 7.71
CA VAL A 14 -7.33 30.19 8.22
C VAL A 14 -7.60 29.21 7.09
N VAL A 15 -8.17 29.68 5.98
CA VAL A 15 -8.45 28.84 4.80
C VAL A 15 -7.15 28.30 4.20
N GLY A 16 -6.11 29.13 4.08
CA GLY A 16 -4.82 28.72 3.57
C GLY A 16 -4.16 27.63 4.43
N THR A 17 -4.18 27.83 5.75
CA THR A 17 -3.62 26.87 6.72
C THR A 17 -4.41 25.56 6.69
N HIS A 18 -5.74 25.62 6.64
CA HIS A 18 -6.60 24.44 6.51
C HIS A 18 -6.24 23.62 5.26
N LYS A 19 -6.15 24.26 4.09
CA LYS A 19 -5.76 23.60 2.83
C LYS A 19 -4.35 22.99 2.91
N ALA A 20 -3.41 23.65 3.59
CA ALA A 20 -2.06 23.13 3.77
C ALA A 20 -2.05 21.87 4.65
N ILE A 21 -2.82 21.87 5.74
CA ILE A 21 -2.99 20.70 6.62
C ILE A 21 -3.60 19.53 5.85
N GLU A 22 -4.69 19.77 5.11
CA GLU A 22 -5.36 18.74 4.30
C GLU A 22 -4.38 18.08 3.32
N LYS A 23 -3.61 18.89 2.57
CA LYS A 23 -2.61 18.39 1.64
C LYS A 23 -1.51 17.59 2.35
N ALA A 24 -1.04 18.07 3.50
CA ALA A 24 0.00 17.38 4.27
C ALA A 24 -0.48 16.01 4.76
N VAL A 25 -1.71 15.92 5.29
CA VAL A 25 -2.31 14.67 5.78
C VAL A 25 -2.48 13.67 4.63
N VAL A 26 -3.07 14.09 3.50
CA VAL A 26 -3.28 13.21 2.35
C VAL A 26 -1.96 12.69 1.80
N ASN A 27 -0.95 13.56 1.68
CA ASN A 27 0.37 13.14 1.21
C ASN A 27 1.08 12.21 2.20
N GLY A 28 0.97 12.49 3.50
CA GLY A 28 1.55 11.64 4.55
C GLY A 28 0.95 10.24 4.54
N TYR A 29 -0.37 10.12 4.39
CA TYR A 29 -1.04 8.83 4.26
C TYR A 29 -0.55 8.05 3.02
N LYS A 30 -0.57 8.68 1.84
CA LYS A 30 -0.10 8.05 0.59
C LYS A 30 1.35 7.59 0.69
N ALA A 31 2.24 8.44 1.21
CA ALA A 31 3.65 8.08 1.37
C ALA A 31 3.85 6.89 2.31
N THR A 32 3.04 6.79 3.36
CA THR A 32 3.08 5.66 4.31
C THR A 32 2.60 4.37 3.65
N GLU A 33 1.49 4.43 2.91
CA GLU A 33 0.96 3.30 2.15
C GLU A 33 1.96 2.80 1.11
N ASP A 34 2.50 3.71 0.29
CA ASP A 34 3.50 3.39 -0.74
C ASP A 34 4.75 2.76 -0.13
N ALA A 35 5.24 3.30 0.99
CA ALA A 35 6.41 2.77 1.69
C ALA A 35 6.15 1.37 2.25
N ALA A 36 4.98 1.14 2.85
CA ALA A 36 4.60 -0.16 3.42
C ALA A 36 4.48 -1.23 2.33
N VAL A 37 3.73 -0.94 1.25
CA VAL A 37 3.52 -1.87 0.13
C VAL A 37 4.84 -2.15 -0.61
N SER A 38 5.61 -1.11 -0.93
CA SER A 38 6.91 -1.28 -1.59
C SER A 38 7.90 -2.04 -0.72
N GLY A 39 7.96 -1.74 0.59
CA GLY A 39 8.81 -2.44 1.54
C GLY A 39 8.46 -3.92 1.65
N PHE A 40 7.17 -4.23 1.78
CA PHE A 40 6.69 -5.61 1.80
C PHE A 40 7.04 -6.37 0.52
N ASN A 41 6.76 -5.78 -0.65
CA ASN A 41 7.07 -6.43 -1.93
C ASN A 41 8.57 -6.73 -2.05
N LYS A 42 9.46 -5.81 -1.66
CA LYS A 42 10.92 -6.05 -1.69
C LYS A 42 11.36 -7.22 -0.80
N VAL A 43 10.79 -7.32 0.40
CA VAL A 43 11.11 -8.43 1.32
C VAL A 43 10.56 -9.75 0.77
N SER A 44 9.32 -9.74 0.28
CA SER A 44 8.67 -10.88 -0.35
C SER A 44 9.46 -11.39 -1.56
N ASP A 45 9.89 -10.48 -2.44
CA ASP A 45 10.66 -10.80 -3.65
C ASP A 45 11.97 -11.50 -3.30
N LYS A 46 12.73 -10.95 -2.34
CA LYS A 46 13.98 -11.57 -1.87
C LYS A 46 13.75 -12.93 -1.23
N PHE A 47 12.66 -13.09 -0.48
CA PHE A 47 12.32 -14.36 0.13
C PHE A 47 11.98 -15.42 -0.93
N ILE A 48 11.20 -15.05 -1.95
CA ILE A 48 10.87 -15.92 -3.08
C ILE A 48 12.14 -16.30 -3.86
N GLU A 49 12.98 -15.32 -4.20
CA GLU A 49 14.27 -15.52 -4.86
C GLU A 49 15.20 -16.45 -4.08
N THR A 50 15.23 -16.33 -2.75
CA THR A 50 16.15 -17.14 -1.94
C THR A 50 15.65 -18.57 -1.75
N PHE A 51 14.34 -18.78 -1.61
CA PHE A 51 13.80 -20.04 -1.10
C PHE A 51 12.85 -20.78 -2.04
N PHE A 52 12.27 -20.10 -3.04
CA PHE A 52 11.16 -20.65 -3.81
C PHE A 52 11.34 -20.59 -5.33
N THR A 53 12.27 -19.80 -5.86
CA THR A 53 12.61 -19.86 -7.28
C THR A 53 13.31 -21.18 -7.60
N LYS A 54 12.92 -21.76 -8.73
CA LYS A 54 13.52 -22.95 -9.33
C LYS A 54 14.48 -22.55 -10.45
N ASP A 55 15.30 -23.52 -10.89
CA ASP A 55 16.20 -23.28 -12.02
C ASP A 55 15.41 -22.88 -13.27
N ASN A 56 15.78 -21.73 -13.84
CA ASN A 56 15.21 -21.14 -15.06
C ASN A 56 13.83 -20.48 -14.95
N GLU A 57 13.35 -20.11 -13.75
CA GLU A 57 12.19 -19.22 -13.62
C GLU A 57 12.56 -17.86 -13.01
N THR A 58 11.86 -16.82 -13.45
CA THR A 58 11.91 -15.47 -12.86
C THR A 58 11.10 -15.41 -11.56
N ILE A 59 11.33 -14.35 -10.77
CA ILE A 59 10.58 -14.10 -9.53
C ILE A 59 9.07 -13.99 -9.80
N GLU A 60 8.66 -13.33 -10.90
CA GLU A 60 7.25 -13.19 -11.25
C GLU A 60 6.60 -14.54 -11.63
N GLU A 61 7.31 -15.39 -12.37
CA GLU A 61 6.85 -16.75 -12.68
C GLU A 61 6.72 -17.59 -11.41
N ALA A 62 7.68 -17.49 -10.49
CA ALA A 62 7.62 -18.13 -9.18
C ALA A 62 6.39 -17.65 -8.38
N LYS A 63 6.11 -16.33 -8.34
CA LYS A 63 4.92 -15.76 -7.68
C LYS A 63 3.62 -16.31 -8.26
N VAL A 64 3.49 -16.34 -9.58
CA VAL A 64 2.30 -16.87 -10.27
C VAL A 64 2.10 -18.35 -9.90
N ARG A 65 3.17 -19.16 -9.97
CA ARG A 65 3.14 -20.57 -9.61
C ARG A 65 2.74 -20.79 -8.15
N LEU A 66 3.32 -20.03 -7.22
CA LEU A 66 3.00 -20.11 -5.79
C LEU A 66 1.54 -19.72 -5.52
N SER A 67 1.03 -18.68 -6.17
CA SER A 67 -0.35 -18.21 -6.02
C SER A 67 -1.36 -19.25 -6.55
N ALA A 68 -1.05 -19.87 -7.70
CA ALA A 68 -1.85 -20.96 -8.25
C ALA A 68 -1.86 -22.20 -7.33
N ALA A 69 -0.70 -22.57 -6.80
CA ALA A 69 -0.57 -23.68 -5.85
C ALA A 69 -1.36 -23.42 -4.56
N ALA A 70 -1.30 -22.21 -4.00
CA ALA A 70 -2.06 -21.82 -2.81
C ALA A 70 -3.58 -21.88 -3.05
N SER A 71 -4.04 -21.37 -4.20
CA SER A 71 -5.46 -21.37 -4.58
C SER A 71 -6.01 -22.79 -4.77
N SER A 72 -5.23 -23.65 -5.44
CA SER A 72 -5.57 -25.07 -5.62
C SER A 72 -5.65 -25.79 -4.27
N LYS A 73 -4.69 -25.56 -3.37
CA LYS A 73 -4.65 -26.18 -2.04
C LYS A 73 -5.86 -25.76 -1.21
N ASN A 74 -6.24 -24.49 -1.22
CA ASN A 74 -7.40 -23.99 -0.47
C ASN A 74 -8.71 -24.66 -0.92
N SER A 75 -8.88 -24.90 -2.24
CA SER A 75 -10.04 -25.61 -2.78
C SER A 75 -10.07 -27.13 -2.48
N SER A 76 -8.93 -27.71 -2.14
CA SER A 76 -8.82 -29.11 -1.72
C SER A 76 -9.07 -29.30 -0.22
N LEU A 77 -8.70 -28.32 0.61
CA LEU A 77 -9.02 -28.33 2.04
C LEU A 77 -10.53 -28.18 2.28
N SER A 78 -11.23 -27.34 1.51
CA SER A 78 -12.67 -27.13 1.66
C SER A 78 -13.56 -28.31 1.22
N LYS A 79 -12.97 -29.37 0.64
CA LYS A 79 -13.68 -30.59 0.21
C LYS A 79 -13.42 -31.79 1.13
N SER A 80 -12.56 -31.62 2.13
CA SER A 80 -12.16 -32.69 3.05
C SER A 80 -13.07 -32.79 4.29
N ASP A 81 -14.04 -31.87 4.44
CA ASP A 81 -14.97 -31.79 5.58
C ASP A 81 -16.39 -32.30 5.24
N GLU A 82 -16.59 -32.92 4.06
CA GLU A 82 -17.91 -33.42 3.58
C GLU A 82 -18.03 -34.96 3.43
N GLU A 83 -17.10 -35.77 3.99
CA GLU A 83 -17.25 -37.25 4.06
C GLU A 83 -17.46 -37.78 5.48
#